data_AF-A0A2G5U0Q5-F1
#
_entry.id   AF-A0A2G5U0Q5-F1
#
_cell.length_a   1.000
_cell.length_b   1.000
_cell.length_c   1.000
_cell.angle_alpha   90.00
_cell.angle_beta   90.00
_cell.angle_gamma   90.00
#
_symmetry.space_group_name_H-M   'P 1'
#
loop_
_entity.id
_entity.type
_entity.pdbx_description
1 polymer ?
#
loop_
_entity_poly.entity_id
_entity_poly.type
_entity_poly.pdbx_seq_one_letter_code
_entity_poly.pdbx_strand_id
1 'polypeptide(L)'
;MWLSKKDSFVSMFIIVCGQMVEMADDGEVDHYEGEILGDVNLIWFNNHLNNNRHQHNFVSSAFSQIHMLSRDDFFKVLSSYDPKLKRRLCDVAFYLQKQRGELDDNKRSLVENEDMETNLKRLAIDTLELHDKMGEVEEEFWKFQRKAKKKLFKSEMTAIDLLNSRKKMRRRF
;
A
#
# COMPACT_ATOMS: atom_id res chain seq x y z
N MET A 1 -13.69 -30.87 -15.80
CA MET A 1 -14.50 -29.91 -15.00
C MET A 1 -14.37 -28.55 -15.64
N TRP A 2 -15.46 -27.79 -15.80
CA TRP A 2 -15.44 -26.45 -16.41
C TRP A 2 -15.67 -25.41 -15.31
N LEU A 3 -14.65 -24.61 -15.01
CA LEU A 3 -14.83 -23.42 -14.17
C LEU A 3 -15.18 -22.26 -15.10
N SER A 4 -16.48 -22.07 -15.32
CA SER A 4 -17.00 -20.97 -16.13
C SER A 4 -16.64 -19.64 -15.49
N LYS A 5 -16.38 -18.63 -16.34
CA LYS A 5 -16.27 -17.21 -15.97
C LYS A 5 -17.34 -16.76 -14.98
N LYS A 6 -18.51 -17.42 -14.90
CA LYS A 6 -19.64 -17.03 -14.02
C LYS A 6 -19.70 -17.62 -12.61
N ASP A 7 -19.00 -18.73 -12.33
CA ASP A 7 -19.13 -19.44 -11.03
C ASP A 7 -17.83 -19.42 -10.20
N SER A 8 -16.71 -18.99 -10.79
CA SER A 8 -15.37 -18.99 -10.19
C SER A 8 -15.00 -17.69 -9.48
N PHE A 9 -15.89 -16.69 -9.46
CA PHE A 9 -15.59 -15.29 -9.11
C PHE A 9 -15.00 -15.03 -7.70
N VAL A 10 -15.02 -16.02 -6.81
CA VAL A 10 -14.81 -15.80 -5.36
C VAL A 10 -13.94 -16.91 -4.76
N SER A 11 -13.09 -17.56 -5.54
CA SER A 11 -12.27 -18.68 -5.03
C SER A 11 -10.92 -18.77 -5.70
N MET A 12 -9.91 -19.12 -4.90
CA MET A 12 -8.64 -19.63 -5.40
C MET A 12 -8.67 -21.15 -5.40
N PHE A 13 -7.80 -21.77 -6.17
CA PHE A 13 -7.65 -23.22 -6.13
C PHE A 13 -6.21 -23.64 -6.36
N ILE A 14 -5.87 -24.82 -5.85
CA ILE A 14 -4.59 -25.49 -6.07
C ILE A 14 -4.81 -26.76 -6.88
N ILE A 15 -3.95 -26.99 -7.87
CA ILE A 15 -3.95 -28.21 -8.67
C ILE A 15 -3.24 -29.29 -7.86
N VAL A 16 -3.97 -30.32 -7.45
CA VAL A 16 -3.40 -31.44 -6.66
C VAL A 16 -2.94 -32.57 -7.57
N CYS A 17 -3.68 -32.82 -8.64
CA CYS A 17 -3.35 -33.83 -9.64
C CYS A 17 -3.90 -33.41 -11.01
N GLY A 18 -3.16 -33.67 -12.07
CA GLY A 18 -3.56 -33.38 -13.46
C GLY A 18 -3.11 -32.01 -13.98
N GLN A 19 -3.76 -31.57 -15.05
CA GLN A 19 -3.39 -30.37 -15.82
C GLN A 19 -4.60 -29.48 -16.09
N MET A 20 -4.40 -28.18 -15.97
CA MET A 20 -5.39 -27.15 -16.27
C MET A 20 -4.85 -26.23 -17.37
N VAL A 21 -5.74 -25.67 -18.17
CA VAL A 21 -5.42 -24.71 -19.23
C VAL A 21 -6.15 -23.41 -18.91
N GLU A 22 -5.40 -22.33 -18.81
CA GLU A 22 -5.93 -20.97 -18.76
C GLU A 22 -6.16 -20.48 -20.19
N MET A 23 -7.41 -20.14 -20.48
CA MET A 23 -7.86 -19.61 -21.77
C MET A 23 -7.95 -18.10 -21.65
N ALA A 24 -6.95 -17.43 -22.21
CA ALA A 24 -6.85 -15.98 -22.30
C ALA A 24 -7.09 -15.51 -23.75
N ASP A 25 -7.32 -14.20 -23.93
CA ASP A 25 -7.55 -13.64 -25.27
C ASP A 25 -6.29 -13.67 -26.15
N ASP A 26 -5.10 -13.77 -25.53
CA ASP A 26 -3.78 -13.81 -26.14
C ASP A 26 -3.20 -15.23 -26.30
N GLY A 27 -3.86 -16.26 -25.77
CA GLY A 27 -3.45 -17.65 -25.96
C GLY A 27 -3.90 -18.61 -24.86
N GLU A 28 -3.39 -19.84 -24.95
CA GLU A 28 -3.58 -20.89 -23.96
C GLU A 28 -2.30 -21.02 -23.11
N VAL A 29 -2.47 -21.06 -21.78
CA VAL A 29 -1.37 -21.26 -20.84
C VAL A 29 -1.62 -22.52 -20.02
N ASP A 30 -0.65 -23.43 -20.03
CA ASP A 30 -0.70 -24.68 -19.28
C ASP A 30 -0.28 -24.50 -17.82
N HIS A 31 -1.03 -25.11 -16.92
CA HIS A 31 -0.81 -25.13 -15.48
C HIS A 31 -0.77 -26.55 -14.93
N TYR A 32 0.19 -26.80 -14.03
CA TYR A 32 0.54 -28.13 -13.55
C TYR A 32 0.30 -28.29 -12.04
N GLU A 33 0.48 -29.53 -11.57
CA GLU A 33 0.36 -29.90 -10.17
C GLU A 33 1.22 -29.02 -9.24
N GLY A 34 0.63 -28.59 -8.14
CA GLY A 34 1.24 -27.67 -7.17
C GLY A 34 1.00 -26.20 -7.44
N GLU A 35 0.51 -25.83 -8.63
CA GLU A 35 0.22 -24.44 -8.94
C GLU A 35 -1.07 -23.94 -8.27
N ILE A 36 -1.03 -22.68 -7.83
CA ILE A 36 -2.15 -21.97 -7.23
C ILE A 36 -2.67 -20.96 -8.24
N LEU A 37 -3.97 -20.98 -8.48
CA LEU A 37 -4.66 -20.13 -9.44
C LEU A 37 -5.76 -19.33 -8.76
N GLY A 38 -5.96 -18.09 -9.24
CA GLY A 38 -6.99 -17.18 -8.73
C GLY A 38 -6.66 -16.53 -7.37
N ASP A 39 -5.45 -16.71 -6.85
CA ASP A 39 -4.97 -16.15 -5.58
C ASP A 39 -4.95 -14.61 -5.56
N VAL A 40 -4.45 -14.00 -6.65
CA VAL A 40 -4.32 -12.54 -6.74
C VAL A 40 -5.69 -11.85 -6.71
N ASN A 41 -6.72 -12.47 -7.28
CA ASN A 41 -8.07 -11.89 -7.39
C ASN A 41 -8.93 -12.12 -6.15
N LEU A 42 -8.41 -12.80 -5.14
CA LEU A 42 -9.12 -13.06 -3.91
C LEU A 42 -9.26 -11.79 -3.04
N ILE A 43 -8.32 -10.86 -3.18
CA ILE A 43 -8.34 -9.54 -2.53
C ILE A 43 -8.94 -8.54 -3.50
N TRP A 44 -10.14 -8.06 -3.18
CA TRP A 44 -10.87 -7.11 -4.00
C TRP A 44 -10.55 -5.68 -3.60
N PHE A 45 -10.42 -4.83 -4.61
CA PHE A 45 -10.24 -3.40 -4.43
C PHE A 45 -11.40 -2.63 -5.06
N ASN A 46 -11.84 -1.58 -4.39
CA ASN A 46 -12.96 -0.75 -4.84
C ASN A 46 -12.66 0.03 -6.13
N ASN A 47 -11.38 0.17 -6.49
CA ASN A 47 -10.93 0.82 -7.72
C ASN A 47 -10.56 -0.16 -8.84
N HIS A 48 -10.95 -1.43 -8.74
CA HIS A 48 -10.68 -2.43 -9.78
C HIS A 48 -11.51 -2.16 -11.04
N LEU A 49 -10.85 -2.05 -12.19
CA LEU A 49 -11.46 -1.68 -13.49
C LEU A 49 -12.47 -2.72 -13.97
N ASN A 50 -12.18 -4.01 -13.76
CA ASN A 50 -13.05 -5.12 -14.16
C ASN A 50 -14.00 -5.59 -13.05
N ASN A 51 -14.27 -4.75 -12.05
CA ASN A 51 -15.18 -5.07 -10.93
C ASN A 51 -14.82 -6.40 -10.25
N ASN A 52 -13.52 -6.62 -10.02
CA ASN A 52 -12.93 -7.81 -9.41
C ASN A 52 -13.30 -9.15 -10.09
N ARG A 53 -13.65 -9.14 -11.38
CA ARG A 53 -13.94 -10.36 -12.15
C ARG A 53 -12.67 -11.03 -12.63
N HIS A 54 -12.62 -12.37 -12.56
CA HIS A 54 -11.58 -13.14 -13.25
C HIS A 54 -11.65 -12.88 -14.75
N GLN A 55 -10.48 -12.67 -15.35
CA GLN A 55 -10.35 -12.34 -16.77
C GLN A 55 -10.23 -13.60 -17.64
N HIS A 56 -9.79 -14.71 -17.05
CA HIS A 56 -9.47 -15.93 -17.76
C HIS A 56 -10.41 -17.07 -17.37
N ASN A 57 -10.68 -17.96 -18.34
CA ASN A 57 -11.40 -19.21 -18.06
C ASN A 57 -10.37 -20.30 -17.79
N PHE A 58 -10.66 -21.19 -16.84
CA PHE A 58 -9.81 -22.34 -16.59
C PHE A 58 -10.54 -23.63 -16.97
N VAL A 59 -9.89 -24.42 -17.82
CA VAL A 59 -10.44 -25.68 -18.36
C VAL A 59 -9.51 -26.82 -18.04
N SER A 60 -10.07 -27.93 -17.58
CA SER A 60 -9.32 -29.17 -17.34
C SER A 60 -8.94 -29.81 -18.69
N SER A 61 -7.65 -30.04 -18.95
CA SER A 61 -7.20 -30.75 -20.15
C SER A 61 -7.50 -32.27 -20.07
N ALA A 62 -7.35 -32.83 -18.87
CA ALA A 62 -7.63 -34.23 -18.56
C ALA A 62 -8.42 -34.35 -17.25
N PHE A 63 -8.46 -35.55 -16.65
CA PHE A 63 -8.93 -35.68 -15.27
C PHE A 63 -7.98 -34.91 -14.34
N SER A 64 -8.52 -33.91 -13.65
CA SER A 64 -7.75 -33.08 -12.71
C SER A 64 -8.48 -32.99 -11.38
N GLN A 65 -7.72 -33.12 -10.30
CA GLN A 65 -8.18 -32.91 -8.94
C GLN A 65 -7.70 -31.54 -8.46
N ILE A 66 -8.65 -30.68 -8.09
CA ILE A 66 -8.37 -29.36 -7.54
C ILE A 66 -8.94 -29.25 -6.13
N HIS A 67 -8.26 -28.48 -5.28
CA HIS A 67 -8.80 -28.06 -4.00
C HIS A 67 -9.09 -26.56 -4.07
N MET A 68 -10.32 -26.19 -3.74
CA MET A 68 -10.80 -24.81 -3.81
C MET A 68 -10.85 -24.20 -2.41
N LEU A 69 -10.50 -22.92 -2.30
CA LEU A 69 -10.68 -22.12 -1.11
C LEU A 69 -11.51 -20.88 -1.48
N SER A 70 -12.64 -20.73 -0.80
CA SER A 70 -13.50 -19.56 -0.98
C SER A 70 -12.84 -18.31 -0.36
N ARG A 71 -13.18 -17.14 -0.91
CA ARG A 71 -12.74 -15.85 -0.35
C ARG A 71 -13.14 -15.69 1.11
N ASP A 72 -14.36 -16.09 1.46
CA ASP A 72 -14.87 -15.95 2.83
C ASP A 72 -14.09 -16.84 3.79
N ASP A 73 -13.82 -18.09 3.41
CA ASP A 73 -13.01 -19.01 4.21
C ASP A 73 -11.56 -18.53 4.33
N PHE A 74 -11.00 -17.97 3.26
CA PHE A 74 -9.68 -17.35 3.31
C PHE A 74 -9.63 -16.19 4.29
N PHE A 75 -10.58 -15.25 4.23
CA PHE A 75 -10.59 -14.12 5.17
C PHE A 75 -10.88 -14.56 6.61
N LYS A 76 -11.68 -15.62 6.78
CA LYS A 76 -11.92 -16.25 8.08
C LYS A 76 -10.64 -16.85 8.65
N VAL A 77 -9.87 -17.59 7.86
CA VAL A 77 -8.56 -18.12 8.28
C VAL A 77 -7.59 -16.98 8.54
N LEU A 78 -7.53 -16.02 7.62
CA LEU A 78 -6.66 -14.85 7.72
C LEU A 78 -6.95 -14.06 8.99
N SER A 79 -8.20 -13.98 9.46
CA SER A 79 -8.60 -13.27 10.68
C SER A 79 -7.78 -13.65 11.92
N SER A 80 -7.32 -14.90 12.01
CA SER A 80 -6.51 -15.44 13.10
C SER A 80 -5.03 -15.02 13.08
N TYR A 81 -4.54 -14.48 11.96
CA TYR A 81 -3.15 -14.06 11.78
C TYR A 81 -2.90 -12.61 12.22
N ASP A 82 -1.63 -12.30 12.47
CA ASP A 82 -1.14 -10.95 12.81
C ASP A 82 -1.64 -9.91 11.77
N PRO A 83 -2.28 -8.81 12.21
CA PRO A 83 -2.66 -7.69 11.34
C PRO A 83 -1.54 -7.18 10.42
N LYS A 84 -0.27 -7.24 10.83
CA LYS A 84 0.87 -6.85 9.99
C LYS A 84 1.03 -7.75 8.76
N LEU A 85 0.78 -9.04 8.90
CA LEU A 85 0.83 -10.00 7.78
C LEU A 85 -0.30 -9.72 6.79
N LYS A 86 -1.50 -9.43 7.30
CA LYS A 86 -2.66 -9.03 6.48
C LYS A 86 -2.35 -7.81 5.63
N ARG A 87 -1.71 -6.79 6.21
CA ARG A 87 -1.31 -5.57 5.50
C ARG A 87 -0.33 -5.88 4.37
N ARG A 88 0.73 -6.63 4.66
CA ARG A 88 1.71 -7.02 3.63
C ARG A 88 1.06 -7.81 2.50
N LEU A 89 0.11 -8.68 2.82
CA LEU A 89 -0.63 -9.46 1.84
C LEU A 89 -1.48 -8.55 0.93
N CYS A 90 -2.19 -7.57 1.51
CA CYS A 90 -2.91 -6.55 0.74
C CYS A 90 -1.96 -5.71 -0.12
N ASP A 91 -0.79 -5.31 0.39
CA ASP A 91 0.19 -4.52 -0.34
C ASP A 91 0.75 -5.28 -1.56
N VAL A 92 1.05 -6.57 -1.39
CA VAL A 92 1.50 -7.44 -2.48
C VAL A 92 0.41 -7.62 -3.52
N ALA A 93 -0.83 -7.89 -3.10
CA ALA A 93 -1.96 -8.02 -4.04
C ALA A 93 -2.22 -6.72 -4.80
N PHE A 94 -2.17 -5.58 -4.11
CA PHE A 94 -2.29 -4.26 -4.73
C PHE A 94 -1.20 -4.03 -5.78
N TYR A 95 0.06 -4.32 -5.43
CA TYR A 95 1.18 -4.19 -6.36
C TYR A 95 1.01 -5.06 -7.60
N LEU A 96 0.63 -6.34 -7.43
CA LEU A 96 0.46 -7.27 -8.55
C LEU A 96 -0.69 -6.84 -9.49
N GLN A 97 -1.86 -6.50 -8.94
CA GLN A 97 -2.99 -6.03 -9.74
C GLN A 97 -2.70 -4.68 -10.41
N LYS A 98 -1.93 -3.80 -9.76
CA LYS A 98 -1.46 -2.55 -10.37
C LYS A 98 -0.52 -2.80 -11.54
N GLN A 99 0.44 -3.72 -11.42
CA GLN A 99 1.35 -4.10 -12.50
C GLN A 99 0.60 -4.68 -13.71
N ARG A 100 -0.51 -5.38 -13.47
CA ARG A 100 -1.41 -5.91 -14.50
C ARG A 100 -2.33 -4.84 -15.11
N GLY A 101 -2.28 -3.59 -14.63
CA GLY A 101 -3.12 -2.50 -15.12
C GLY A 101 -4.60 -2.67 -14.75
N GLU A 102 -4.92 -3.42 -13.69
CA GLU A 102 -6.29 -3.76 -13.30
C GLU A 102 -6.93 -2.72 -12.36
N LEU A 103 -6.14 -1.77 -11.85
CA LEU A 103 -6.55 -0.78 -10.87
C LEU A 103 -6.58 0.64 -11.47
N ASP A 104 -7.62 1.40 -11.15
CA ASP A 104 -7.73 2.82 -11.50
C ASP A 104 -6.86 3.68 -10.56
N ASP A 105 -5.81 4.29 -11.11
CA ASP A 105 -4.88 5.17 -10.38
C ASP A 105 -5.55 6.46 -9.86
N ASN A 106 -6.70 6.86 -10.42
CA ASN A 106 -7.39 8.09 -10.03
C ASN A 106 -8.31 7.91 -8.82
N LYS A 107 -8.55 6.67 -8.39
CA LYS A 107 -9.44 6.34 -7.27
C LYS A 107 -8.62 5.84 -6.07
N ARG A 108 -9.06 6.19 -4.86
CA ARG A 108 -8.46 5.66 -3.63
C ARG A 108 -8.63 4.14 -3.60
N SER A 109 -7.53 3.42 -3.42
CA SER A 109 -7.54 1.98 -3.22
C SER A 109 -8.00 1.67 -1.80
N LEU A 110 -9.15 1.03 -1.69
CA LEU A 110 -9.65 0.46 -0.44
C LEU A 110 -10.00 -1.01 -0.73
N VAL A 111 -9.58 -1.89 0.18
CA VAL A 111 -9.97 -3.30 0.12
C VAL A 111 -11.42 -3.42 0.55
N GLU A 112 -12.26 -4.06 -0.26
CA GLU A 112 -13.72 -4.06 -0.09
C GLU A 112 -14.20 -4.69 1.23
N ASN A 113 -13.40 -5.58 1.83
CA ASN A 113 -13.69 -6.28 3.09
C ASN A 113 -12.96 -5.72 4.32
N GLU A 114 -12.33 -4.54 4.22
CA GLU A 114 -11.81 -3.89 5.42
C GLU A 114 -12.94 -3.19 6.17
N ASP A 115 -13.38 -3.82 7.27
CA ASP A 115 -14.35 -3.23 8.20
C ASP A 115 -14.00 -1.78 8.49
N MET A 116 -15.02 -0.90 8.49
CA MET A 116 -14.86 0.53 8.83
C MET A 116 -14.11 0.72 10.14
N GLU A 117 -14.30 -0.18 11.11
CA GLU A 117 -13.57 -0.19 12.37
C GLU A 117 -12.06 -0.40 12.19
N THR A 118 -11.66 -1.29 11.27
CA THR A 118 -10.25 -1.51 10.93
C THR A 118 -9.65 -0.29 10.24
N ASN A 119 -10.42 0.37 9.37
CA ASN A 119 -10.00 1.62 8.73
C ASN A 119 -9.87 2.77 9.73
N LEU A 120 -10.78 2.89 10.69
CA LEU A 120 -10.69 3.86 11.77
C LEU A 120 -9.48 3.59 12.68
N LYS A 121 -9.21 2.33 13.01
CA LYS A 121 -8.01 1.93 13.76
C LYS A 121 -6.72 2.25 13.01
N ARG A 122 -6.69 2.02 11.68
CA ARG A 122 -5.55 2.42 10.84
C ARG A 122 -5.35 3.93 10.85
N LEU A 123 -6.42 4.67 10.57
CA LEU A 123 -6.38 6.13 10.54
C LEU A 123 -5.91 6.70 11.87
N ALA A 124 -6.34 6.14 12.99
CA ALA A 124 -5.88 6.55 14.32
C ALA A 124 -4.36 6.33 14.50
N ILE A 125 -3.82 5.18 14.09
CA ILE A 125 -2.39 4.89 14.16
C ILE A 125 -1.59 5.84 13.27
N ASP A 126 -2.00 6.01 12.02
CA ASP A 126 -1.29 6.86 11.06
C ASP A 126 -1.30 8.34 11.52
N THR A 127 -2.41 8.78 12.14
CA THR A 127 -2.51 10.13 12.71
C THR A 127 -1.56 10.32 13.90
N LEU A 128 -1.38 9.31 14.75
CA LEU A 128 -0.41 9.35 15.85
C LEU A 128 1.02 9.41 15.34
N GLU A 129 1.37 8.58 14.34
CA GLU A 129 2.72 8.62 13.73
C GLU A 129 3.02 9.97 13.07
N LEU A 130 2.04 10.56 12.38
CA LEU A 130 2.18 11.89 11.79
C LEU A 130 2.33 12.98 12.86
N HIS A 131 1.59 12.87 13.96
CA HIS A 131 1.71 13.79 15.09
C HIS A 131 3.11 13.75 15.70
N ASP A 132 3.67 12.56 15.92
CA ASP A 132 5.02 12.42 16.48
C ASP A 132 6.09 13.01 15.55
N LYS A 133 5.99 12.73 14.25
CA LYS A 133 6.87 13.34 13.23
C LYS A 133 6.73 14.87 13.18
N MET A 134 5.52 15.39 13.33
CA MET A 134 5.30 16.84 13.44
C MET A 134 6.01 17.40 14.67
N GLY A 135 5.96 16.72 15.81
CA GLY A 135 6.67 17.11 17.03
C GLY A 135 8.20 17.20 16.83
N GLU A 136 8.79 16.21 16.13
CA GLU A 136 10.21 16.23 15.79
C GLU A 136 10.58 17.43 14.90
N VAL A 137 9.80 17.65 13.84
CA VAL A 137 10.01 18.78 12.91
C VAL A 137 9.83 20.13 13.60
N GLU A 138 8.86 20.25 14.50
CA GLU A 138 8.66 21.46 15.31
C GLU A 138 9.86 21.72 16.23
N GLU A 139 10.40 20.70 16.88
CA GLU A 139 11.57 20.85 17.74
C GLU A 139 12.80 21.31 16.94
N GLU A 140 13.04 20.71 15.77
CA GLU A 140 14.10 21.13 14.85
C GLU A 140 13.91 22.58 14.39
N PHE A 141 12.68 22.97 14.03
CA PHE A 141 12.36 24.33 13.66
C PHE A 141 12.68 25.32 14.78
N TRP A 142 12.29 25.03 16.03
CA TRP A 142 12.59 25.88 17.18
C TRP A 142 14.09 25.97 17.49
N LYS A 143 14.84 24.88 17.32
CA LYS A 143 16.31 24.87 17.44
C LYS A 143 16.94 25.77 16.37
N PHE A 144 16.50 25.63 15.12
CA PHE A 144 16.95 26.45 14.00
C PHE A 144 16.64 27.94 14.23
N GLN A 145 15.40 28.27 14.59
CA GLN A 145 14.97 29.64 14.82
C GLN A 145 15.77 30.31 15.95
N ARG A 146 16.01 29.61 17.07
CA ARG A 146 16.85 30.11 18.17
C ARG A 146 18.29 30.38 17.73
N LYS A 147 18.87 29.50 16.92
CA LYS A 147 20.24 29.66 16.40
C LYS A 147 20.33 30.84 15.44
N ALA A 148 19.35 31.00 14.55
CA ALA A 148 19.26 32.12 13.61
C ALA A 148 19.14 33.46 14.36
N LYS A 149 18.19 33.58 15.31
CA LYS A 149 18.01 34.78 16.14
C LYS A 149 19.30 35.16 16.90
N LYS A 150 19.98 34.19 17.51
CA LYS A 150 21.26 34.44 18.21
C LYS A 150 22.34 34.95 17.28
N LYS A 151 22.45 34.41 16.06
CA LYS A 151 23.44 34.87 15.07
C LYS A 151 23.13 36.30 14.61
N LEU A 152 21.86 36.58 14.32
CA LEU A 152 21.40 37.88 13.84
C LEU A 152 21.64 38.97 14.89
N PHE A 153 21.27 38.70 16.14
CA PHE A 153 21.55 39.61 17.26
C PHE A 153 23.04 39.89 17.45
N LYS A 154 23.91 38.86 17.36
CA LYS A 154 25.37 39.05 17.44
C LYS A 154 25.91 39.91 16.30
N SER A 155 25.44 39.71 15.07
CA SER A 155 25.85 40.53 13.93
C SER A 155 25.39 41.98 14.07
N GLU A 156 24.17 42.22 14.55
CA GLU A 156 23.65 43.56 14.83
C GLU A 156 24.49 44.27 15.89
N MET A 157 24.81 43.59 16.99
CA MET A 157 25.60 44.17 18.09
C MET A 157 27.02 44.53 17.62
N THR A 158 27.66 43.65 16.85
CA THR A 158 28.98 43.90 16.27
C THR A 158 28.96 45.11 15.30
N ALA A 159 27.92 45.22 14.47
CA ALA A 159 27.76 46.35 13.56
C ALA A 159 27.57 47.68 14.32
N ILE A 160 26.77 47.67 15.39
CA ILE A 160 26.56 48.83 16.25
C ILE A 160 27.87 49.27 16.92
N ASP A 161 28.66 48.32 17.45
CA ASP A 161 29.94 48.63 18.10
C ASP A 161 30.95 49.25 17.13
N LEU A 162 31.02 48.73 15.90
CA LEU A 162 31.85 49.30 14.83
C LEU A 162 31.41 50.73 14.47
N LEU A 163 30.10 50.97 14.33
CA LEU A 163 29.56 52.30 14.05
C LEU A 163 29.85 53.30 15.16
N ASN A 164 29.70 52.89 16.42
CA ASN A 164 29.97 53.71 17.59
C ASN A 164 31.47 54.05 17.72
N SER A 165 32.34 53.07 17.47
CA SER A 165 33.80 53.27 17.47
C SER A 165 34.23 54.26 16.39
N ARG A 166 33.64 54.18 15.20
CA ARG A 166 33.91 55.09 14.07
C ARG A 166 33.45 56.53 14.36
N LYS A 167 32.28 56.71 15.01
CA LYS A 167 31.80 58.03 15.47
C LYS A 167 32.70 58.64 16.55
N LYS A 168 33.23 57.81 17.46
CA LYS A 168 34.14 58.27 18.53
C LYS A 168 35.49 58.75 17.98
N MET A 169 36.02 58.11 16.94
CA MET A 169 37.22 58.60 16.24
C MET A 169 36.97 59.92 15.49
N ARG A 170 35.82 60.07 14.80
CA ARG A 170 35.48 61.33 14.10
C ARG A 170 35.29 62.56 15.00
N ARG A 171 35.04 62.38 16.30
CA ARG A 171 34.88 63.48 17.27
C ARG A 171 36.18 63.90 17.96
N ARG A 172 37.28 63.18 17.73
CA ARG A 172 38.60 63.47 18.31
C ARG A 172 39.53 64.25 17.38
N PHE A 173 39.02 64.66 16.21
CA PHE A 173 39.68 65.54 15.25
C PHE A 173 38.85 66.80 15.10
#